data_AF-A0A127N0C0-F1
#
_entry.id   AF-A0A127N0C0-F1
#
_cell.length_a   1.000
_cell.length_b   1.000
_cell.length_c   1.000
_cell.angle_alpha   90.00
_cell.angle_beta   90.00
_cell.angle_gamma   90.00
#
_symmetry.space_group_name_H-M   'P 1'
#
loop_
_entity.id
_entity.type
_entity.pdbx_description
1 polymer ?
#
loop_
_entity_poly.entity_id
_entity_poly.type
_entity_poly.pdbx_seq_one_letter_code
_entity_poly.pdbx_strand_id
1 'polypeptide(L)'
;MNVRDPQEFLLWCTLLNYAVLLLWFGAFSLAHDGLYRLHKHWFGLGREAFDALHYGGMAIYKIGVLLFNLVPLLALWITGG
;
A
#
# COMPACT_ATOMS: atom_id res chain seq x y z
N MET A 1 -10.68 -20.39 -14.81
CA MET A 1 -9.75 -19.76 -13.85
C MET A 1 -9.38 -20.80 -12.81
N ASN A 2 -8.20 -21.42 -12.96
CA ASN A 2 -7.75 -22.49 -12.08
C ASN A 2 -7.10 -21.83 -10.86
N VAL A 3 -7.73 -21.94 -9.69
CA VAL A 3 -7.28 -21.35 -8.41
C VAL A 3 -6.05 -22.10 -7.83
N ARG A 4 -5.12 -22.54 -8.69
CA ARG A 4 -4.07 -23.51 -8.33
C ARG A 4 -2.66 -23.09 -8.74
N ASP A 5 -2.45 -21.85 -9.19
CA ASP A 5 -1.12 -21.33 -9.40
C ASP A 5 -0.75 -20.33 -8.28
N PRO A 6 0.10 -20.72 -7.32
CA PRO A 6 0.53 -19.82 -6.25
C PRO A 6 1.26 -18.58 -6.80
N GLN A 7 1.84 -18.65 -8.00
CA GLN A 7 2.43 -17.48 -8.67
C GLN A 7 1.34 -16.48 -9.09
N GLU A 8 0.26 -16.95 -9.72
CA GLU A 8 -0.86 -16.09 -10.16
C GLU A 8 -1.53 -15.42 -8.95
N PHE A 9 -1.73 -16.17 -7.86
CA PHE A 9 -2.28 -15.63 -6.61
C PHE A 9 -1.40 -14.52 -6.03
N LEU A 10 -0.09 -14.76 -5.87
CA LEU A 10 0.84 -13.77 -5.32
C LEU A 10 1.00 -12.55 -6.25
N LEU A 11 0.87 -12.73 -7.56
CA LEU A 11 0.87 -11.65 -8.55
C LEU A 11 -0.34 -10.75 -8.38
N TRP A 12 -1.56 -11.31 -8.30
CA TRP A 12 -2.76 -10.52 -8.04
C TRP A 12 -2.75 -9.86 -6.67
N CYS A 13 -2.27 -10.54 -5.63
CA CYS A 13 -2.09 -9.93 -4.32
C CYS A 13 -1.11 -8.75 -4.38
N THR A 14 0.03 -8.90 -5.05
CA THR A 14 0.98 -7.79 -5.24
C THR A 14 0.32 -6.62 -5.98
N LEU A 15 -0.39 -6.89 -7.07
CA LEU A 15 -1.05 -5.88 -7.90
C LEU A 15 -2.12 -5.10 -7.10
N LEU A 16 -2.99 -5.81 -6.39
CA LEU A 16 -4.05 -5.21 -5.58
C LEU A 16 -3.47 -4.38 -4.43
N ASN A 17 -2.46 -4.89 -3.74
CA ASN A 17 -1.81 -4.13 -2.67
C ASN A 17 -1.13 -2.86 -3.20
N TYR A 18 -0.49 -2.91 -4.37
CA TYR A 18 0.07 -1.71 -5.01
C TYR A 18 -1.03 -0.73 -5.47
N ALA A 19 -2.17 -1.22 -5.95
CA ALA A 19 -3.31 -0.39 -6.29
C ALA A 19 -3.85 0.35 -5.05
N VAL A 20 -3.95 -0.32 -3.90
CA VAL A 20 -4.30 0.33 -2.62
C VAL A 20 -3.27 1.41 -2.26
N LEU A 21 -1.98 1.13 -2.44
CA LEU A 21 -0.90 2.08 -2.16
C LEU A 21 -0.97 3.32 -3.07
N LEU A 22 -1.29 3.13 -4.35
CA LEU A 22 -1.49 4.22 -5.31
C LEU A 22 -2.75 5.04 -5.01
N LEU A 23 -3.85 4.38 -4.62
CA LEU A 23 -5.07 5.07 -4.20
C LEU A 23 -4.83 5.86 -2.91
N TRP A 24 -4.10 5.30 -1.95
CA TRP A 24 -3.73 5.99 -0.71
C TRP A 24 -2.84 7.21 -1.01
N PHE A 25 -1.83 7.04 -1.86
CA PHE A 25 -0.97 8.14 -2.30
C PHE A 25 -1.76 9.21 -3.06
N GLY A 26 -2.64 8.82 -3.98
CA GLY A 26 -3.49 9.73 -4.74
C GLY A 26 -4.48 10.48 -3.84
N ALA A 27 -5.12 9.81 -2.89
CA ALA A 27 -5.99 10.43 -1.90
C ALA A 27 -5.22 11.42 -1.02
N PHE A 28 -4.01 11.06 -0.57
CA PHE A 28 -3.17 11.97 0.21
C PHE A 28 -2.67 13.16 -0.62
N SER A 29 -2.28 12.96 -1.88
CA SER A 29 -1.73 14.01 -2.74
C SER A 29 -2.80 14.96 -3.30
N LEU A 30 -3.94 14.45 -3.76
CA LEU A 30 -5.02 15.25 -4.36
C LEU A 30 -5.95 15.87 -3.33
N ALA A 31 -6.17 15.18 -2.20
CA ALA A 31 -7.05 15.64 -1.15
C ALA A 31 -6.31 16.14 0.09
N HIS A 32 -5.00 16.42 0.01
CA HIS A 32 -4.22 16.96 1.13
C HIS A 32 -4.92 18.17 1.79
N ASP A 33 -5.33 19.16 1.01
CA ASP A 33 -6.00 20.36 1.54
C ASP A 33 -7.49 20.15 1.91
N GLY A 34 -8.14 19.14 1.35
CA GLY A 34 -9.54 18.78 1.66
C GLY A 34 -9.67 17.94 2.93
N LEU A 35 -8.87 16.87 3.03
CA LEU A 35 -8.77 16.00 4.20
C LEU A 35 -8.17 16.71 5.39
N TYR A 36 -7.15 17.57 5.21
CA TYR A 36 -6.58 18.35 6.32
C TYR A 36 -7.63 19.28 6.93
N ARG A 37 -8.48 19.92 6.12
CA ARG A 37 -9.54 20.81 6.61
C ARG A 37 -10.66 20.05 7.34
N LEU A 38 -10.98 18.82 6.90
CA LEU A 38 -11.97 17.95 7.53
C LEU A 38 -11.43 17.31 8.83
N HIS A 39 -10.21 16.76 8.81
CA HIS A 39 -9.57 16.12 9.96
C HIS A 39 -9.14 17.10 11.04
N LYS A 40 -8.77 18.34 10.71
CA LYS A 40 -8.45 19.37 11.70
C LYS A 40 -9.63 19.63 12.66
N HIS A 41 -10.86 19.47 12.18
CA HIS A 41 -12.06 19.67 13.00
C HIS A 41 -12.34 18.49 13.95
N TRP A 42 -11.89 17.28 13.62
CA TRP A 42 -12.16 16.07 14.42
C TRP A 42 -10.99 15.63 15.31
N PHE A 43 -9.73 15.91 14.91
CA PHE A 43 -8.56 15.33 15.57
C PHE A 43 -7.46 16.29 16.00
N GLY A 44 -7.52 17.59 15.64
CA GLY A 44 -6.50 18.56 16.08
C GLY A 44 -5.05 18.16 15.74
N LEU A 45 -4.86 17.31 14.72
CA LEU A 45 -3.55 16.82 14.28
C LEU A 45 -2.85 17.90 13.45
N GLY A 46 -1.65 18.31 13.86
CA GLY A 46 -0.82 19.22 13.07
C GLY A 46 -0.36 18.57 11.75
N ARG A 47 -0.09 19.39 10.72
CA ARG A 47 0.36 18.93 9.38
C ARG A 47 1.48 17.91 9.46
N GLU A 48 2.49 18.17 10.28
CA GLU A 48 3.66 17.32 10.41
C GLU A 48 3.34 15.92 10.95
N ALA A 49 2.45 15.81 11.93
CA ALA A 49 2.05 14.52 12.50
C ALA A 49 1.16 13.72 11.53
N PHE A 50 0.28 14.42 10.80
CA PHE A 50 -0.55 13.80 9.77
C PHE A 50 0.32 13.25 8.63
N ASP A 51 1.28 14.04 8.14
CA ASP A 51 2.19 13.66 7.07
C ASP A 51 3.10 12.50 7.50
N ALA A 52 3.65 12.56 8.70
CA ALA A 52 4.49 11.49 9.25
C ALA A 52 3.71 10.17 9.39
N LEU A 53 2.46 10.21 9.85
CA LEU A 53 1.63 9.02 10.01
C LEU A 53 1.26 8.41 8.64
N HIS A 54 0.89 9.23 7.66
CA HIS A 54 0.53 8.74 6.32
C HIS A 54 1.75 8.21 5.59
N TYR A 55 2.86 8.95 5.62
CA TYR A 55 4.11 8.52 4.99
C TYR A 55 4.67 7.25 5.67
N GLY A 56 4.68 7.22 7.00
CA GLY A 56 5.08 6.05 7.77
C GLY A 56 4.17 4.85 7.53
N GLY A 57 2.86 5.06 7.49
CA GLY A 57 1.87 4.04 7.16
C GLY A 57 2.07 3.47 5.75
N MET A 58 2.25 4.33 4.75
CA MET A 58 2.57 3.91 3.38
C MET A 58 3.90 3.14 3.30
N ALA A 59 4.92 3.56 4.05
CA ALA A 59 6.22 2.89 4.09
C ALA A 59 6.11 1.47 4.69
N ILE A 60 5.45 1.34 5.85
CA ILE A 60 5.23 0.04 6.51
C ILE A 60 4.38 -0.86 5.61
N TYR A 61 3.31 -0.33 5.03
CA TYR A 61 2.47 -1.08 4.12
C TYR A 61 3.26 -1.56 2.91
N LYS A 62 4.04 -0.69 2.25
CA LYS A 62 4.92 -1.05 1.14
C LYS A 62 5.89 -2.18 1.51
N ILE A 63 6.51 -2.11 2.69
CA ILE A 63 7.41 -3.16 3.19
C ILE A 63 6.66 -4.49 3.36
N GLY A 64 5.44 -4.46 3.93
CA GLY A 64 4.58 -5.64 4.04
C GLY A 64 4.27 -6.26 2.68
N VAL A 65 3.94 -5.44 1.67
CA VAL A 65 3.70 -5.93 0.30
C VAL A 65 4.93 -6.62 -0.27
N LEU A 66 6.12 -6.04 -0.08
CA LEU A 66 7.37 -6.63 -0.53
C LEU A 66 7.65 -7.97 0.14
N LEU A 67 7.57 -8.03 1.47
CA LEU A 67 7.92 -9.22 2.25
C LEU A 67 6.93 -10.37 2.06
N PHE A 68 5.63 -10.10 1.98
CA PHE A 68 4.60 -11.13 1.97
C PHE A 68 4.05 -11.48 0.59
N ASN A 69 4.28 -10.63 -0.43
CA ASN A 69 3.76 -10.90 -1.77
C ASN A 69 4.88 -10.94 -2.82
N LEU A 70 5.65 -9.85 -2.96
CA LEU A 70 6.64 -9.76 -4.04
C LEU A 70 7.81 -10.73 -3.84
N VAL A 71 8.37 -10.81 -2.64
CA VAL A 71 9.50 -11.71 -2.35
C VAL A 71 9.12 -13.18 -2.55
N PRO A 72 7.98 -13.68 -2.03
CA PRO A 72 7.51 -15.03 -2.33
C PRO A 72 7.24 -15.28 -3.82
N LEU A 73 6.68 -14.29 -4.54
CA LEU A 73 6.47 -14.39 -5.98
C LEU A 73 7.79 -14.56 -6.74
N LEU A 74 8.79 -13.73 -6.41
CA LEU A 74 10.13 -13.81 -6.99
C LEU A 74 10.81 -15.14 -6.65
N ALA A 75 10.66 -15.62 -5.42
CA ALA A 75 11.19 -16.92 -5.02
C ALA A 75 10.60 -18.06 -5.87
N LEU A 76 9.28 -18.07 -6.08
CA LEU A 76 8.63 -19.07 -6.94
C LEU A 76 9.04 -18.96 -8.41
N TRP A 77 9.32 -17.76 -8.91
CA TRP A 77 9.83 -17.57 -10.27
C TRP A 77 11.26 -18.09 -10.44
N ILE A 78 12.11 -17.90 -9.42
CA ILE A 78 13.50 -18.36 -9.45
C ILE A 78 13.58 -19.88 -9.29
N THR A 79 12.74 -20.49 -8.43
CA THR A 79 12.80 -21.92 -8.12
C THR A 79 11.91 -22.79 -9.00
N GLY A 80 10.85 -22.22 -9.59
CA GLY A 80 9.90 -22.92 -10.46
C GLY A 80 10.03 -22.58 -11.95
N GLY A 81 11.03 -21.79 -12.33
CA GLY A 81 11.40 -21.52 -13.73
C GLY A 81 12.24 -22.63 -14.36
#